data_AF-A0A3P1WNB8-F1
#
_entry.id   AF-A0A3P1WNB8-F1
#
_cell.length_a   1.000
_cell.length_b   1.000
_cell.length_c   1.000
_cell.angle_alpha   90.00
_cell.angle_beta   90.00
_cell.angle_gamma   90.00
#
_symmetry.space_group_name_H-M   'P 1'
#
loop_
_entity.id
_entity.type
_entity.pdbx_description
1 polymer ?
#
loop_
_entity_poly.entity_id
_entity_poly.type
_entity_poly.pdbx_seq_one_letter_code
_entity_poly.pdbx_strand_id
1 'polypeptide(L)'
;MSDKRFPWVSVLSLGAIAVLFAISFVLGSPRPMEAAQPDQAQTQAEAPEPEEGFVGTDSVVVDIMDKAGAEPWFSPLFEPASGEIESGLFALQAAIGAGIVGYAFGALRGRSAERAKQASKAE
;
A
#
# COMPACT_ATOMS: atom_id res chain seq x y z
N MET A 1 -29.75 20.41 -15.24
CA MET A 1 -28.38 20.94 -15.06
C MET A 1 -27.52 19.80 -14.53
N SER A 2 -26.81 19.11 -15.43
CA SER A 2 -25.90 18.04 -15.02
C SER A 2 -24.54 18.67 -14.73
N ASP A 3 -24.18 18.75 -13.45
CA ASP A 3 -22.83 19.13 -13.03
C ASP A 3 -21.85 18.13 -13.61
N LYS A 4 -21.19 18.52 -14.70
CA LYS A 4 -20.00 17.86 -15.23
C LYS A 4 -18.85 18.17 -14.27
N ARG A 5 -18.83 17.57 -13.07
CA ARG A 5 -17.67 17.63 -12.17
C ARG A 5 -16.55 16.86 -12.85
N PHE A 6 -15.70 17.66 -13.48
CA PHE A 6 -14.88 17.37 -14.63
C PHE A 6 -13.82 16.30 -14.32
N PRO A 7 -13.41 15.47 -15.30
CA PRO A 7 -12.25 14.57 -15.19
C PRO A 7 -10.95 15.29 -14.76
N TRP A 8 -10.93 16.63 -14.82
CA TRP A 8 -9.85 17.47 -14.36
C TRP A 8 -9.60 17.35 -12.86
N VAL A 9 -10.64 17.14 -12.04
CA VAL A 9 -10.45 16.91 -10.59
C VAL A 9 -9.73 15.59 -10.37
N SER A 10 -10.05 14.56 -11.15
CA SER A 10 -9.35 13.27 -11.10
C SER A 10 -7.89 13.37 -11.55
N VAL A 11 -7.60 14.14 -12.61
CA VAL A 11 -6.23 14.40 -13.08
C VAL A 11 -5.45 15.23 -12.07
N LEU A 12 -6.07 16.24 -11.46
CA LEU A 12 -5.48 17.08 -10.42
C LEU A 12 -5.18 16.26 -9.15
N SER A 13 -6.11 15.38 -8.74
CA SER A 13 -5.89 14.47 -7.61
C SER A 13 -4.80 13.44 -7.88
N LEU A 14 -4.75 12.84 -9.08
CA LEU A 14 -3.64 11.94 -9.44
C LEU A 14 -2.30 12.67 -9.45
N GLY A 15 -2.27 13.90 -9.99
CA GLY A 15 -1.10 14.77 -9.96
C GLY A 15 -0.65 15.11 -8.54
N ALA A 16 -1.59 15.45 -7.66
CA ALA A 16 -1.29 15.74 -6.25
C ALA A 16 -0.72 14.52 -5.51
N ILE A 17 -1.25 13.33 -5.75
CA ILE A 17 -0.73 12.08 -5.15
C ILE A 17 0.70 11.80 -5.66
N ALA A 18 0.95 11.96 -6.96
CA ALA A 18 2.29 11.76 -7.54
C ALA A 18 3.31 12.78 -6.98
N VAL A 19 2.89 14.03 -6.78
CA VAL A 19 3.73 15.08 -6.17
C VAL A 19 4.03 14.74 -4.71
N LEU A 20 3.04 14.32 -3.92
CA LEU A 20 3.26 13.89 -2.54
C LEU A 20 4.25 12.71 -2.46
N PHE A 21 4.12 11.74 -3.36
CA PHE A 21 5.05 10.61 -3.44
C PHE A 21 6.48 11.06 -3.79
N ALA A 22 6.65 11.96 -4.76
CA ALA A 22 7.96 12.50 -5.14
C ALA A 22 8.59 13.32 -4.00
N ILE A 23 7.79 14.10 -3.27
CA ILE A 23 8.24 14.85 -2.10
C ILE A 23 8.69 13.88 -1.00
N SER A 24 7.91 12.84 -0.69
CA SER A 24 8.32 11.79 0.25
C SER A 24 9.62 11.11 -0.16
N PHE A 25 9.83 10.86 -1.46
CA PHE A 25 11.06 10.25 -1.95
C PHE A 25 12.29 11.15 -1.78
N VAL A 26 12.13 12.46 -2.01
CA VAL A 26 13.21 13.46 -1.86
C VAL A 26 13.52 13.78 -0.39
N LEU A 27 12.52 13.78 0.48
CA LEU A 27 12.70 14.01 1.92
C LEU A 27 13.11 12.75 2.69
N GLY A 28 12.75 11.57 2.18
CA GLY A 28 13.12 10.28 2.73
C GLY A 28 14.50 9.78 2.29
N SER A 29 15.22 10.52 1.45
CA SER A 29 16.56 10.15 1.05
C SER A 29 17.51 10.22 2.27
N PRO A 30 18.20 9.14 2.65
CA PRO A 30 19.15 9.20 3.76
C PRO A 30 20.25 10.20 3.41
N ARG A 31 20.39 11.25 4.24
CA ARG A 31 21.48 12.21 4.05
C ARG A 31 22.80 11.45 4.20
N PRO A 32 23.77 11.63 3.29
CA PRO A 32 25.12 11.15 3.53
C PRO A 32 25.60 11.85 4.81
N MET A 33 25.68 11.07 5.88
CA MET A 33 26.15 11.55 7.17
C MET A 33 27.52 12.19 6.97
N GLU A 34 27.58 13.48 7.26
CA GLU A 34 28.79 14.27 7.26
C GLU A 34 29.82 13.60 8.17
N ALA A 35 31.03 13.43 7.62
CA ALA A 35 32.13 12.68 8.19
C ALA A 35 32.42 13.06 9.65
N ALA A 36 32.18 12.13 10.57
CA ALA A 36 32.66 12.19 11.95
C ALA A 36 33.47 10.93 12.29
N GLN A 37 34.78 11.08 12.05
CA GLN A 37 35.93 10.50 12.78
C GLN A 37 36.33 9.02 12.55
N PRO A 38 37.64 8.75 12.31
CA PRO A 38 38.15 7.42 11.99
C PRO A 38 38.76 6.77 13.24
N ASP A 39 38.00 5.91 13.91
CA ASP A 39 38.59 4.86 14.73
C ASP A 39 37.56 3.72 14.79
N GLN A 40 38.01 2.46 14.84
CA GLN A 40 37.22 1.23 14.65
C GLN A 40 37.06 0.75 13.19
N ALA A 41 38.18 0.61 12.48
CA ALA A 41 38.24 -0.28 11.32
C ALA A 41 38.38 -1.74 11.80
N GLN A 42 37.26 -2.46 11.90
CA GLN A 42 37.08 -3.89 11.55
C GLN A 42 35.79 -4.45 12.17
N THR A 43 34.73 -4.57 11.37
CA THR A 43 33.98 -5.82 11.09
C THR A 43 32.64 -5.44 10.44
N GLN A 44 32.49 -5.91 9.19
CA GLN A 44 31.28 -5.97 8.36
C GLN A 44 30.35 -4.76 8.29
N ALA A 45 30.24 -4.25 7.08
CA ALA A 45 29.17 -3.35 6.66
C ALA A 45 27.82 -4.00 6.90
N GLU A 46 27.18 -3.67 8.01
CA GLU A 46 25.74 -3.71 8.14
C GLU A 46 25.32 -2.25 8.12
N ALA A 47 24.84 -1.81 6.96
CA ALA A 47 24.00 -0.61 6.93
C ALA A 47 22.92 -0.81 8.01
N PRO A 48 22.48 0.23 8.74
CA PRO A 48 21.24 0.07 9.49
C PRO A 48 20.21 -0.33 8.45
N GLU A 49 19.80 -1.61 8.48
CA GLU A 49 18.66 -2.09 7.72
C GLU A 49 17.60 -1.01 7.94
N PRO A 50 17.19 -0.27 6.90
CA PRO A 50 16.04 0.58 7.09
C PRO A 50 14.98 -0.35 7.65
N GLU A 51 14.41 -0.02 8.82
CA GLU A 51 13.28 -0.77 9.33
C GLU A 51 12.13 -0.56 8.34
N GLU A 52 12.19 -1.31 7.24
CA GLU A 52 11.25 -1.40 6.14
C GLU A 52 10.15 -2.33 6.61
N GLY A 53 9.41 -1.85 7.59
CA GLY A 53 8.21 -2.49 8.06
C GLY A 53 7.33 -1.39 8.61
N PHE A 54 6.18 -1.17 7.98
CA PHE A 54 5.07 -0.57 8.71
C PHE A 54 4.64 -1.60 9.76
N VAL A 55 5.38 -1.66 10.86
CA VAL A 55 5.05 -2.53 11.98
C VAL A 55 3.78 -1.92 12.56
N GLY A 56 2.65 -2.63 12.38
CA GLY A 56 1.34 -2.10 12.75
C GLY A 56 1.34 -1.61 14.20
N THR A 57 0.55 -0.59 14.52
CA THR A 57 0.49 0.05 15.86
C THR A 57 0.42 -0.96 17.00
N ASP A 58 -0.21 -2.11 16.77
CA ASP A 58 -0.38 -3.18 17.75
C ASP A 58 0.96 -3.78 18.22
N SER A 59 1.99 -3.84 17.35
CA SER A 59 3.33 -4.31 17.72
C SER A 59 4.00 -3.46 18.81
N VAL A 60 3.87 -2.14 18.71
CA VAL A 60 4.40 -1.19 19.69
C VAL A 60 3.67 -1.33 21.03
N VAL A 61 2.37 -1.61 20.99
CA VAL A 61 1.56 -1.81 22.19
C VAL A 61 1.93 -3.12 22.89
N VAL A 62 2.15 -4.20 22.14
CA VAL A 62 2.61 -5.50 22.67
C VAL A 62 3.94 -5.33 23.44
N ASP A 63 4.92 -4.65 22.85
CA ASP A 63 6.22 -4.39 23.49
C ASP A 63 6.13 -3.61 24.82
N ILE A 64 5.17 -2.69 24.92
CA ILE A 64 4.92 -1.92 26.13
C ILE A 64 4.21 -2.79 27.18
N MET A 65 3.26 -3.62 26.74
CA MET A 65 2.49 -4.51 27.61
C MET A 65 3.34 -5.65 28.19
N ASP A 66 4.28 -6.21 27.41
CA ASP A 66 5.24 -7.22 27.88
C ASP A 66 6.13 -6.67 29.00
N LYS A 67 6.62 -5.44 28.86
CA LYS A 67 7.40 -4.75 29.91
C LYS A 67 6.57 -4.45 31.17
N ALA A 68 5.26 -4.34 31.03
CA ALA A 68 4.33 -4.15 32.14
C ALA A 68 3.89 -5.48 32.80
N GLY A 69 4.38 -6.62 32.30
CA GLY A 69 4.05 -7.96 32.83
C GLY A 69 2.65 -8.43 32.44
N ALA A 70 2.11 -7.94 31.33
CA ALA A 70 0.83 -8.41 30.82
C ALA A 70 0.97 -9.80 30.19
N GLU A 71 0.09 -10.71 30.56
CA GLU A 71 0.04 -12.06 30.00
C GLU A 71 -1.00 -12.13 28.86
N PRO A 72 -0.69 -12.77 27.72
CA PRO A 72 -1.64 -12.96 26.64
C PRO A 72 -2.85 -13.78 27.11
N TRP A 73 -4.05 -13.22 27.00
CA TRP A 73 -5.30 -13.89 27.36
C TRP A 73 -5.86 -14.77 26.23
N PHE A 74 -5.22 -14.74 25.05
CA PHE A 74 -5.57 -15.49 23.86
C PHE A 74 -4.32 -15.74 23.03
N SER A 75 -4.16 -16.96 22.50
CA SER A 75 -3.13 -17.30 21.52
C SER A 75 -3.74 -17.41 20.12
N PRO A 76 -3.04 -16.97 19.06
CA PRO A 76 -3.52 -17.16 17.69
C PRO A 76 -3.79 -18.65 17.44
N LEU A 77 -5.01 -18.97 17.01
CA LEU A 77 -5.36 -20.35 16.63
C LEU A 77 -4.66 -20.79 15.33
N PHE A 78 -4.20 -19.81 14.56
CA PHE A 78 -3.42 -19.99 13.34
C PHE A 78 -2.35 -18.92 13.30
N GLU A 79 -1.11 -19.36 13.28
CA GLU A 79 0.07 -18.51 13.13
C GLU A 79 0.70 -18.91 11.78
N PRO A 80 0.73 -18.01 10.78
CA PRO A 80 1.28 -18.37 9.48
C PRO A 80 2.75 -18.75 9.65
N ALA A 81 3.11 -19.95 9.18
CA ALA A 81 4.45 -20.53 9.38
C ALA A 81 5.60 -19.73 8.73
N SER A 82 5.29 -18.66 7.96
CA SER A 82 6.22 -17.74 7.32
C SER A 82 5.48 -16.47 6.85
N GLY A 83 6.15 -15.31 6.88
CA GLY A 83 5.64 -14.04 6.35
C GLY A 83 5.33 -14.07 4.85
N GLU A 84 5.84 -15.06 4.12
CA GLU A 84 5.50 -15.31 2.71
C GLU A 84 4.03 -15.74 2.53
N ILE A 85 3.52 -16.55 3.47
CA ILE A 85 2.12 -17.03 3.42
C ILE A 85 1.16 -15.89 3.79
N GLU A 86 1.53 -15.06 4.75
CA GLU A 86 0.80 -13.83 5.08
C GLU A 86 0.71 -12.91 3.86
N SER A 87 1.85 -12.61 3.25
CA SER A 87 1.93 -11.78 2.03
C SER A 87 1.15 -12.40 0.85
N GLY A 88 1.21 -13.74 0.69
CA GLY A 88 0.46 -14.47 -0.31
C GLY A 88 -1.05 -14.40 -0.11
N LEU A 89 -1.52 -14.42 1.14
CA LEU A 89 -2.94 -14.29 1.46
C LEU A 89 -3.45 -12.87 1.15
N PHE A 90 -2.67 -11.83 1.47
CA PHE A 90 -2.98 -10.45 1.08
C PHE A 90 -2.98 -10.27 -0.44
N ALA A 91 -2.00 -10.85 -1.15
CA ALA A 91 -1.96 -10.80 -2.61
C ALA A 91 -3.17 -11.49 -3.25
N LEU A 92 -3.60 -12.64 -2.71
CA LEU A 92 -4.79 -13.35 -3.18
C LEU A 92 -6.07 -12.51 -2.98
N GLN A 93 -6.23 -11.90 -1.80
CA GLN A 93 -7.35 -11.01 -1.51
C GLN A 93 -7.38 -9.83 -2.50
N ALA A 94 -6.22 -9.22 -2.76
CA ALA A 94 -6.08 -8.14 -3.73
C ALA A 94 -6.44 -8.58 -5.16
N ALA A 95 -5.99 -9.78 -5.58
CA ALA A 95 -6.30 -10.32 -6.90
C ALA A 95 -7.80 -10.56 -7.09
N ILE A 96 -8.48 -11.12 -6.08
CA ILE A 96 -9.93 -11.32 -6.11
C ILE A 96 -10.66 -9.97 -6.18
N GLY A 97 -10.27 -9.01 -5.32
CA GLY A 97 -10.84 -7.66 -5.32
C GLY A 97 -10.70 -6.96 -6.67
N ALA A 98 -9.51 -7.02 -7.27
CA ALA A 98 -9.24 -6.48 -8.60
C ALA A 98 -10.08 -7.16 -9.70
N GLY A 99 -10.26 -8.48 -9.62
CA GLY A 99 -11.10 -9.24 -10.55
C GLY A 99 -12.57 -8.79 -10.52
N ILE A 100 -13.15 -8.61 -9.34
CA ILE A 100 -14.53 -8.14 -9.16
C ILE A 100 -14.69 -6.73 -9.73
N VAL A 101 -13.79 -5.81 -9.38
CA VAL A 101 -13.82 -4.42 -9.86
C VAL A 101 -13.66 -4.36 -11.38
N GLY A 102 -12.71 -5.11 -11.93
CA GLY A 102 -12.48 -5.20 -13.38
C GLY A 102 -13.71 -5.72 -14.13
N TYR A 103 -14.37 -6.77 -13.61
CA TYR A 103 -15.61 -7.28 -14.19
C TYR A 103 -16.74 -6.23 -14.17
N ALA A 104 -16.91 -5.54 -13.04
CA ALA A 104 -17.93 -4.49 -12.92
C ALA A 104 -17.73 -3.37 -13.95
N PHE A 105 -16.50 -2.86 -14.08
CA PHE A 105 -16.18 -1.85 -15.10
C PHE A 105 -16.40 -2.37 -16.53
N GLY A 106 -15.98 -3.61 -16.81
CA GLY A 106 -16.21 -4.26 -18.10
C GLY A 106 -17.70 -4.38 -18.45
N ALA A 107 -18.52 -4.84 -17.51
CA ALA A 107 -19.97 -4.99 -17.69
C ALA A 107 -20.67 -3.64 -17.94
N LEU A 108 -20.30 -2.59 -17.20
CA LEU A 108 -20.85 -1.24 -17.41
C LEU A 108 -20.48 -0.67 -18.78
N ARG A 109 -19.23 -0.87 -19.22
CA ARG A 109 -18.76 -0.46 -20.55
C ARG A 109 -19.49 -1.21 -21.65
N GLY A 110 -19.65 -2.53 -21.52
CA GLY A 110 -20.37 -3.38 -22.47
C GLY A 110 -21.83 -2.96 -22.63
N ARG A 111 -22.55 -2.72 -21.53
CA ARG A 111 -23.95 -2.25 -21.58
C ARG A 111 -24.10 -0.90 -22.27
N SER A 112 -23.12 -0.02 -22.14
CA SER A 112 -23.13 1.29 -22.80
C SER A 112 -22.88 1.16 -24.31
N ALA A 113 -21.97 0.26 -24.71
CA ALA A 113 -21.69 -0.02 -26.12
C ALA A 113 -22.89 -0.68 -26.84
N GLU A 114 -23.56 -1.62 -26.19
CA GLU A 114 -24.76 -2.27 -26.74
C GLU A 114 -25.92 -1.30 -26.90
N ARG A 115 -26.13 -0.37 -25.94
CA ARG A 115 -27.12 0.71 -26.09
C ARG A 115 -26.83 1.63 -27.28
N ALA A 116 -25.55 1.96 -27.51
CA ALA A 116 -25.15 2.79 -28.65
C ALA A 116 -25.39 2.08 -30.00
N LYS A 117 -25.06 0.78 -30.09
CA LYS A 117 -25.35 -0.03 -31.28
C LYS A 117 -26.84 -0.18 -31.57
N GLN A 118 -27.67 -0.31 -30.53
CA GLN A 118 -29.13 -0.39 -30.69
C GLN A 118 -29.71 0.94 -31.20
N ALA A 119 -29.23 2.07 -30.69
CA ALA A 119 -29.63 3.39 -31.16
C ALA A 119 -29.28 3.61 -32.65
N SER A 120 -28.08 3.22 -33.09
CA SER A 120 -27.67 3.37 -34.49
C SER A 120 -28.36 2.42 -35.47
N LYS A 121 -28.98 1.34 -34.99
CA LYS A 121 -29.73 0.39 -35.83
C LYS A 121 -31.22 0.75 -35.94
N ALA A 122 -31.69 1.64 -35.07
CA ALA A 122 -33.06 2.14 -35.06
C ALA A 122 -33.25 3.41 -35.91
N GLU A 123 -32.14 4.01 -36.37
CA GLU A 123 -32.07 5.11 -37.33
C GLU A 123 -31.84 4.55 -38.75
#